data_AF-A0A927XQR7-F1
#
_entry.id   AF-A0A927XQR7-F1
#
_cell.length_a   1.000
_cell.length_b   1.000
_cell.length_c   1.000
_cell.angle_alpha   90.00
_cell.angle_beta   90.00
_cell.angle_gamma   90.00
#
_symmetry.space_group_name_H-M   'P 1'
#
loop_
_entity.id
_entity.type
_entity.pdbx_description
1 polymer ?
#
loop_
_entity_poly.entity_id
_entity_poly.type
_entity_poly.pdbx_seq_one_letter_code
_entity_poly.pdbx_strand_id
1 'polypeptide(L)'
;MWWLLICEVVVACLLTLAASRYFIHMLQLESYQLDGYMRWLKKDKANMFGWTFQTGVGASVAFYVLPVVISMFITGERQKSSVISSVIVMAVTVAYSAYMIYKDFGRTQKKPLVFTKRVKRLYAVLVGVTVVISALIALIFGRNDTANAKRAVLYLSPYLLLAACPFVVMLAGRLAQPIEDNINHSFFLKAQAKLNSLDKMKKIGITGSYGKTSTKYCLAAILSEKYKVFYPKASINTPMGLSKVVNEELTDDMDVFIAEMGARHVGDIKELVELVHPEFGMITSVGPQHLETFKTVETVANTKYELIEGLPKNGKAFFAADGGEVDKLYNRCKIQKFRAGLSDGYLDMRAEDIEVGAFGSRFTLIESDGNSVKVETKLLGRHNISNIVLCCQVARQVGMSLTEIAEGVKRIKPVKHRLQLISGAMNVIDDAFNSNPVGAKEALNVLHSFPGRHLVITPGFVEMGENEDKFNYELGAHIAKTCDAAILVGPKHTAPIRQGMLDMGFDEKKILVVNTLDEAAKNIPVFASNGDAVLFENDLPDNYTEK
;
A
#
# COMPACT_ATOMS: atom_id res chain seq x y z
N MET A 1 16.12 49.60 -11.06
CA MET A 1 16.29 48.25 -11.67
C MET A 1 16.33 47.16 -10.60
N TRP A 2 17.15 47.30 -9.54
CA TRP A 2 17.23 46.36 -8.42
C TRP A 2 15.87 45.98 -7.79
N TRP A 3 15.00 46.96 -7.56
CA TRP A 3 13.66 46.71 -7.00
C TRP A 3 12.77 45.83 -7.90
N LEU A 4 12.89 45.94 -9.23
CA LEU A 4 12.09 45.16 -10.18
C LEU A 4 12.54 43.69 -10.21
N LEU A 5 13.86 43.46 -10.14
CA LEU A 5 14.43 42.12 -10.01
C LEU A 5 14.00 41.46 -8.69
N ILE A 6 13.95 42.22 -7.60
CA ILE A 6 13.41 41.73 -6.32
C ILE A 6 11.94 41.33 -6.48
N CYS A 7 11.12 42.14 -7.15
CA CYS A 7 9.73 41.78 -7.43
C CYS A 7 9.62 40.49 -8.26
N GLU A 8 10.42 40.32 -9.31
CA GLU A 8 10.42 39.10 -10.12
C GLU A 8 10.85 37.86 -9.32
N VAL A 9 11.86 37.99 -8.47
CA VAL A 9 12.29 36.91 -7.57
C VAL A 9 11.18 36.53 -6.58
N VAL A 10 10.49 37.52 -6.00
CA VAL A 10 9.35 37.27 -5.10
C VAL A 10 8.21 36.59 -5.85
N VAL A 11 7.88 37.05 -7.06
CA VAL A 11 6.85 36.42 -7.90
C VAL A 11 7.23 34.99 -8.26
N ALA A 12 8.47 34.75 -8.71
CA ALA A 12 8.96 33.42 -9.02
C ALA A 12 8.91 32.48 -7.80
N CYS A 13 9.25 32.98 -6.61
CA CYS A 13 9.08 32.24 -5.35
C CYS A 13 7.62 31.84 -5.13
N LEU A 14 6.70 32.79 -5.20
CA LEU A 14 5.27 32.56 -4.93
C LEU A 14 4.67 31.57 -5.92
N LEU A 15 5.01 31.70 -7.21
CA LEU A 15 4.59 30.76 -8.24
C LEU A 15 5.16 29.36 -8.00
N THR A 16 6.43 29.26 -7.63
CA THR A 16 7.08 27.97 -7.31
C THR A 16 6.40 27.30 -6.11
N LEU A 17 6.10 28.05 -5.05
CA LEU A 17 5.42 27.52 -3.86
C LEU A 17 4.01 27.03 -4.18
N ALA A 18 3.27 27.78 -5.00
CA ALA A 18 1.93 27.38 -5.44
C ALA A 18 1.97 26.13 -6.33
N ALA A 19 2.88 26.08 -7.31
CA ALA A 19 3.05 24.95 -8.21
C ALA A 19 3.55 23.68 -7.49
N SER A 20 4.35 23.85 -6.42
CA SER A 20 4.88 22.75 -5.61
C SER A 20 3.80 21.88 -4.96
N ARG A 21 2.57 22.38 -4.82
CA ARG A 21 1.43 21.61 -4.31
C ARG A 21 1.24 20.29 -5.05
N TYR A 22 1.32 20.31 -6.37
CA TYR A 22 1.14 19.11 -7.20
C TYR A 22 2.24 18.07 -6.91
N PHE A 23 3.49 18.50 -6.86
CA PHE A 23 4.63 17.62 -6.58
C PHE A 23 4.64 17.10 -5.15
N ILE A 24 4.24 17.91 -4.16
CA ILE A 24 4.04 17.46 -2.78
C ILE A 24 2.93 16.41 -2.72
N HIS A 25 1.87 16.58 -3.48
CA HIS A 25 0.80 15.58 -3.56
C HIS A 25 1.32 14.26 -4.13
N MET A 26 2.11 14.30 -5.20
CA MET A 26 2.73 13.09 -5.75
C MET A 26 3.72 12.45 -4.78
N LEU A 27 4.55 13.26 -4.09
CA LEU A 27 5.44 12.77 -3.05
C LEU A 27 4.66 12.14 -1.88
N GLN A 28 3.49 12.67 -1.52
CA GLN A 28 2.60 12.07 -0.51
C GLN A 28 2.02 10.73 -0.98
N LEU A 29 1.66 10.59 -2.26
CA LEU A 29 1.20 9.33 -2.82
C LEU A 29 2.30 8.26 -2.83
N GLU A 30 3.55 8.66 -3.07
CA GLU A 30 4.75 7.83 -2.97
C GLU A 30 5.22 7.61 -1.52
N SER A 31 4.34 7.85 -0.53
CA SER A 31 4.64 7.69 0.90
C SER A 31 5.89 8.43 1.37
N TYR A 32 6.20 9.55 0.71
CA TYR A 32 7.38 10.40 0.93
C TYR A 32 8.72 9.69 0.69
N GLN A 33 8.74 8.57 -0.04
CA GLN A 33 9.96 7.93 -0.49
C GLN A 33 10.56 8.70 -1.66
N LEU A 34 11.73 9.28 -1.47
CA LEU A 34 12.39 10.10 -2.50
C LEU A 34 12.75 9.27 -3.76
N ASP A 35 13.11 8.00 -3.59
CA ASP A 35 13.39 7.10 -4.71
C ASP A 35 12.13 6.75 -5.50
N GLY A 36 11.00 6.54 -4.80
CA GLY A 36 9.67 6.37 -5.42
C GLY A 36 9.28 7.60 -6.23
N TYR A 37 9.42 8.78 -5.64
CA TYR A 37 9.17 10.05 -6.30
C TYR A 37 10.06 10.27 -7.53
N MET A 38 11.34 9.90 -7.49
CA MET A 38 12.18 10.02 -8.69
C MET A 38 11.84 8.96 -9.75
N ARG A 39 11.48 7.74 -9.37
CA ARG A 39 10.97 6.74 -10.33
C ARG A 39 9.73 7.26 -11.04
N TRP A 40 8.78 7.86 -10.29
CA TRP A 40 7.59 8.49 -10.85
C TRP A 40 7.93 9.64 -11.82
N LEU A 41 8.88 10.52 -11.47
CA LEU A 41 9.35 11.59 -12.36
C LEU A 41 9.95 11.04 -13.66
N LYS A 42 10.66 9.91 -13.61
CA LYS A 42 11.31 9.29 -14.77
C LYS A 42 10.35 8.46 -15.62
N LYS A 43 9.22 8.00 -15.07
CA LYS A 43 8.23 7.14 -15.75
C LYS A 43 7.62 7.83 -16.96
N ASP A 44 7.34 9.14 -16.87
CA ASP A 44 6.79 9.94 -17.96
C ASP A 44 7.55 11.26 -18.07
N LYS A 45 8.03 11.57 -19.28
CA LYS A 45 8.69 12.85 -19.57
C LYS A 45 7.79 14.05 -19.25
N ALA A 46 6.47 13.90 -19.34
CA ALA A 46 5.52 14.94 -18.96
C ALA A 46 5.51 15.25 -17.45
N ASN A 47 5.96 14.32 -16.59
CA ASN A 47 6.06 14.55 -15.14
C ASN A 47 7.26 15.43 -14.79
N MET A 48 8.39 15.23 -15.48
CA MET A 48 9.63 15.98 -15.24
C MET A 48 9.69 17.29 -16.05
N PHE A 49 9.28 17.25 -17.32
CA PHE A 49 9.30 18.37 -18.26
C PHE A 49 7.89 18.94 -18.51
N GLY A 50 7.03 18.88 -17.50
CA GLY A 50 5.67 19.38 -17.55
C GLY A 50 5.57 20.91 -17.64
N TRP A 51 4.39 21.42 -17.34
CA TRP A 51 4.10 22.85 -17.51
C TRP A 51 5.00 23.77 -16.68
N THR A 52 5.42 23.37 -15.48
CA THR A 52 6.34 24.15 -14.63
C THR A 52 7.70 24.32 -15.28
N PHE A 53 8.26 23.24 -15.85
CA PHE A 53 9.50 23.26 -16.60
C PHE A 53 9.38 24.15 -17.84
N GLN A 54 8.36 23.92 -18.68
CA GLN A 54 8.16 24.67 -19.92
C GLN A 54 7.95 26.17 -19.66
N THR A 55 7.14 26.51 -18.65
CA THR A 55 6.86 27.90 -18.27
C THR A 55 8.10 28.56 -17.71
N GLY A 56 8.80 27.90 -16.79
CA GLY A 56 10.01 28.45 -16.18
C GLY A 56 11.12 28.69 -17.20
N VAL A 57 11.41 27.72 -18.07
CA VAL A 57 12.40 27.87 -19.15
C VAL A 57 11.96 28.92 -20.16
N GLY A 58 10.69 28.91 -20.60
CA GLY A 58 10.16 29.91 -21.54
C GLY A 58 10.25 31.33 -20.99
N ALA A 59 9.86 31.53 -19.73
CA ALA A 59 9.99 32.82 -19.04
C ALA A 59 11.46 33.22 -18.87
N SER A 60 12.37 32.28 -18.59
CA SER A 60 13.80 32.54 -18.54
C SER A 60 14.38 32.96 -19.88
N VAL A 61 13.98 32.34 -20.99
CA VAL A 61 14.40 32.75 -22.33
C VAL A 61 13.85 34.14 -22.66
N ALA A 62 12.56 34.36 -22.41
CA ALA A 62 11.91 35.65 -22.66
C ALA A 62 12.53 36.79 -21.84
N PHE A 63 12.92 36.51 -20.59
CA PHE A 63 13.63 37.45 -19.72
C PHE A 63 14.91 38.00 -20.34
N TYR A 64 15.65 37.19 -21.11
CA TYR A 64 16.89 37.63 -21.79
C TYR A 64 16.67 38.18 -23.19
N VAL A 65 15.76 37.59 -23.97
CA VAL A 65 15.57 37.94 -25.39
C VAL A 65 14.71 39.19 -25.57
N LEU A 66 13.62 39.31 -24.81
CA LEU A 66 12.64 40.38 -24.98
C LEU A 66 13.22 41.80 -24.77
N PRO A 67 14.10 42.06 -23.78
CA PRO A 67 14.75 43.37 -23.65
C PRO A 67 15.52 43.78 -24.92
N VAL A 68 16.20 42.82 -25.57
CA VAL A 68 17.01 43.07 -26.78
C VAL A 68 16.10 43.43 -27.94
N VAL A 69 15.05 42.63 -28.16
CA VAL A 69 14.08 42.86 -29.24
C VAL A 69 13.37 44.21 -29.06
N ILE A 70 12.89 44.53 -27.86
CA ILE A 70 12.24 45.82 -27.58
C ILE A 70 13.22 46.99 -27.77
N SER A 71 14.50 46.81 -27.44
CA SER A 71 15.50 47.85 -27.64
C SER A 71 15.81 48.13 -29.10
N MET A 72 15.77 47.09 -29.96
CA MET A 72 16.01 47.21 -31.39
C MET A 72 14.86 47.89 -32.14
N PHE A 73 13.61 47.63 -31.73
CA PHE A 73 12.44 47.99 -32.52
C PHE A 73 11.52 49.07 -31.92
N ILE A 74 11.63 49.37 -30.61
CA ILE A 74 10.65 50.23 -29.93
C ILE A 74 11.30 51.46 -29.28
N THR A 75 12.19 51.25 -28.32
CA THR A 75 12.62 52.39 -27.45
C THR A 75 13.97 52.98 -27.82
N GLY A 76 14.82 52.27 -28.57
CA GLY A 76 16.22 52.64 -28.81
C GLY A 76 17.11 52.63 -27.56
N GLU A 77 16.54 52.49 -26.36
CA GLU A 77 17.23 52.52 -25.07
C GLU A 77 17.12 51.17 -24.36
N ARG A 78 18.28 50.54 -24.11
CA ARG A 78 18.37 49.23 -23.46
C ARG A 78 17.77 49.22 -22.03
N GLN A 79 17.86 50.33 -21.29
CA GLN A 79 17.33 50.41 -19.93
C GLN A 79 15.80 50.45 -19.88
N LYS A 80 15.16 51.30 -20.70
CA LYS A 80 13.69 51.37 -20.78
C LYS A 80 13.11 50.05 -21.30
N SER A 81 13.78 49.44 -22.28
CA SER A 81 13.39 48.14 -22.83
C SER A 81 13.38 47.02 -21.80
N SER A 82 14.40 46.96 -20.93
CA SER A 82 14.51 45.98 -19.85
C SER A 82 13.35 46.04 -18.86
N VAL A 83 12.94 47.25 -18.46
CA VAL A 83 11.80 47.44 -17.54
C VAL A 83 10.49 46.95 -18.19
N ILE A 84 10.25 47.33 -19.45
CA ILE A 84 9.04 46.92 -20.17
C ILE A 84 9.00 45.39 -20.34
N SER A 85 10.11 44.77 -20.76
CA SER A 85 10.19 43.32 -20.92
C SER A 85 9.96 42.57 -19.61
N SER A 86 10.54 43.03 -18.49
CA SER A 86 10.36 42.41 -17.18
C SER A 86 8.91 42.40 -16.74
N VAL A 87 8.19 43.52 -16.92
CA VAL A 87 6.76 43.60 -16.59
C VAL A 87 5.93 42.63 -17.45
N ILE A 88 6.21 42.56 -18.75
CA ILE A 88 5.51 41.65 -19.67
C ILE A 88 5.76 40.19 -19.29
N VAL A 89 7.03 39.80 -19.13
CA VAL A 89 7.41 38.42 -18.77
C VAL A 89 6.76 38.02 -17.45
N MET A 90 6.81 38.90 -16.45
CA MET A 90 6.19 38.65 -15.16
C MET A 90 4.67 38.48 -15.28
N ALA A 91 3.97 39.38 -15.97
CA ALA A 91 2.51 39.32 -16.12
C ALA A 91 2.05 38.05 -16.86
N VAL A 92 2.70 37.72 -17.98
CA VAL A 92 2.38 36.51 -18.77
C VAL A 92 2.64 35.25 -17.96
N THR A 93 3.78 35.19 -17.27
CA THR A 93 4.16 34.02 -16.45
C THR A 93 3.18 33.81 -15.30
N VAL A 94 2.75 34.89 -14.63
CA VAL A 94 1.74 34.83 -13.56
C VAL A 94 0.40 34.35 -14.10
N ALA A 95 -0.09 34.94 -15.20
CA ALA A 95 -1.37 34.58 -15.78
C ALA A 95 -1.42 33.11 -16.22
N TYR A 96 -0.38 32.65 -16.93
CA TYR A 96 -0.30 31.26 -17.39
C TYR A 96 -0.18 30.28 -16.22
N SER A 97 0.68 30.58 -15.25
CA SER A 97 0.86 29.72 -14.07
C SER A 97 -0.42 29.64 -13.24
N ALA A 98 -1.14 30.76 -13.06
CA ALA A 98 -2.42 30.77 -12.35
C ALA A 98 -3.47 29.90 -13.04
N TYR A 99 -3.56 29.97 -14.37
CA TYR A 99 -4.45 29.11 -15.17
C TYR A 99 -4.11 27.62 -15.03
N MET A 100 -2.82 27.27 -15.11
CA MET A 100 -2.38 25.88 -14.96
C MET A 100 -2.62 25.33 -13.56
N ILE A 101 -2.34 26.13 -12.52
CA ILE A 101 -2.64 25.77 -11.14
C ILE A 101 -4.15 25.56 -10.97
N TYR A 102 -4.99 26.47 -11.47
CA TYR A 102 -6.45 26.31 -11.44
C TYR A 102 -6.91 24.99 -12.09
N LYS A 103 -6.35 24.66 -13.27
CA LYS A 103 -6.64 23.39 -13.94
C LYS A 103 -6.22 22.18 -13.10
N ASP A 104 -5.10 22.26 -12.39
CA ASP A 104 -4.65 21.18 -11.50
C ASP A 104 -5.59 21.00 -10.28
N PHE A 105 -6.19 22.07 -9.77
CA PHE A 105 -7.25 21.99 -8.75
C PHE A 105 -8.55 21.35 -9.27
N GLY A 106 -8.85 21.49 -10.55
CA GLY A 106 -10.06 20.92 -11.18
C GLY A 106 -9.96 19.44 -11.53
N ARG A 107 -8.81 18.77 -11.35
CA ARG A 107 -8.66 17.35 -11.67
C ARG A 107 -9.33 16.49 -10.59
N THR A 108 -10.21 15.58 -11.00
CA THR A 108 -10.75 14.54 -10.13
C THR A 108 -9.64 13.54 -9.78
N GLN A 109 -9.31 13.46 -8.49
CA GLN A 109 -8.30 12.53 -7.97
C GLN A 109 -9.01 11.58 -6.99
N LYS A 110 -8.78 10.27 -7.08
CA LYS A 110 -9.42 9.35 -6.12
C LYS A 110 -8.83 9.48 -4.71
N LYS A 111 -7.57 9.92 -4.56
CA LYS A 111 -6.95 10.27 -3.27
C LYS A 111 -6.43 11.72 -3.26
N PRO A 112 -7.16 12.68 -2.67
CA PRO A 112 -6.75 14.08 -2.64
C PRO A 112 -5.55 14.31 -1.69
N LEU A 113 -4.82 15.41 -1.92
CA LEU A 113 -3.78 15.90 -1.00
C LEU A 113 -4.39 16.18 0.38
N VAL A 114 -3.84 15.55 1.42
CA VAL A 114 -4.28 15.77 2.82
C VAL A 114 -3.22 16.56 3.57
N PHE A 115 -3.59 17.74 4.08
CA PHE A 115 -2.70 18.62 4.85
C PHE A 115 -2.44 18.11 6.27
N THR A 116 -1.59 17.10 6.37
CA THR A 116 -1.11 16.54 7.65
C THR A 116 -0.06 17.44 8.31
N LYS A 117 0.28 17.16 9.58
CA LYS A 117 1.40 17.84 10.27
C LYS A 117 2.72 17.68 9.50
N ARG A 118 2.96 16.52 8.88
CA ARG A 118 4.12 16.25 8.01
C ARG A 118 4.13 17.13 6.77
N VAL A 119 3.00 17.25 6.07
CA VAL A 119 2.87 18.15 4.91
C VAL A 119 3.12 19.60 5.31
N LYS A 120 2.59 20.06 6.44
CA LYS A 120 2.82 21.44 6.93
C LYS A 120 4.31 21.70 7.20
N ARG A 121 5.02 20.75 7.81
CA ARG A 121 6.48 20.86 8.02
C ARG A 121 7.25 20.84 6.70
N LEU A 122 6.89 19.96 5.78
CA LEU A 122 7.49 19.92 4.45
C LEU A 122 7.31 21.25 3.71
N TYR A 123 6.12 21.86 3.77
CA TYR A 123 5.89 23.20 3.25
C TYR A 123 6.75 24.26 3.93
N ALA A 124 6.92 24.20 5.25
CA ALA A 124 7.79 25.15 5.97
C ALA A 124 9.25 25.02 5.51
N VAL A 125 9.77 23.78 5.35
CA VAL A 125 11.10 23.53 4.81
C VAL A 125 11.19 24.00 3.36
N LEU A 126 10.17 23.75 2.53
CA LEU A 126 10.10 24.20 1.15
C LEU A 126 10.16 25.73 1.03
N VAL A 127 9.42 26.46 1.87
CA VAL A 127 9.48 27.93 1.94
C VAL A 127 10.90 28.36 2.30
N GLY A 128 11.51 27.75 3.31
CA GLY A 128 12.89 28.03 3.71
C GLY A 128 13.88 27.80 2.55
N VAL A 129 13.81 26.66 1.87
CA VAL A 129 14.66 26.33 0.72
C VAL A 129 14.46 27.34 -0.41
N THR A 130 13.22 27.70 -0.71
CA THR A 130 12.89 28.65 -1.79
C THR A 130 13.43 30.05 -1.46
N VAL A 131 13.29 30.49 -0.22
CA VAL A 131 13.83 31.78 0.27
C VAL A 131 15.35 31.77 0.25
N VAL A 132 16.00 30.69 0.69
CA VAL A 132 17.47 30.58 0.69
C VAL A 132 18.01 30.56 -0.74
N ILE A 133 17.44 29.78 -1.65
CA ILE A 133 17.85 29.77 -3.07
C ILE A 133 17.69 31.18 -3.65
N SER A 134 16.57 31.85 -3.36
CA SER A 134 16.29 33.19 -3.86
C SER A 134 17.19 34.27 -3.25
N ALA A 135 17.55 34.13 -1.97
CA ALA A 135 18.49 35.00 -1.29
C ALA A 135 19.93 34.78 -1.80
N LEU A 136 20.33 33.53 -2.08
CA LEU A 136 21.63 33.23 -2.72
C LEU A 136 21.70 33.83 -4.12
N ILE A 137 20.63 33.68 -4.90
CA ILE A 137 20.46 34.34 -6.19
C ILE A 137 20.59 35.87 -6.02
N ALA A 138 19.87 36.46 -5.06
CA ALA A 138 19.94 37.90 -4.75
C ALA A 138 21.31 38.38 -4.25
N LEU A 139 22.04 37.59 -3.46
CA LEU A 139 23.38 37.91 -2.96
C LEU A 139 24.44 37.82 -4.05
N ILE A 140 24.32 36.85 -4.97
CA ILE A 140 25.11 36.79 -6.20
C ILE A 140 24.86 38.05 -7.03
N PHE A 141 23.60 38.51 -7.10
CA PHE A 141 23.29 39.79 -7.73
C PHE A 141 23.93 40.97 -6.96
N GLY A 142 23.77 41.08 -5.63
CA GLY A 142 24.15 42.26 -4.84
C GLY A 142 25.65 42.54 -4.64
N ARG A 143 26.57 41.59 -4.91
CA ARG A 143 28.03 41.82 -4.82
C ARG A 143 28.54 42.52 -6.08
N ASN A 144 28.55 43.86 -6.03
CA ASN A 144 28.78 44.75 -7.17
C ASN A 144 30.21 44.84 -7.74
N ASP A 145 31.22 44.14 -7.21
CA ASP A 145 32.63 44.54 -7.43
C ASP A 145 33.56 43.55 -8.17
N THR A 146 33.06 42.43 -8.72
CA THR A 146 33.92 41.57 -9.55
C THR A 146 33.33 41.33 -10.95
N ALA A 147 34.16 41.51 -11.98
CA ALA A 147 33.80 41.25 -13.37
C ALA A 147 33.32 39.80 -13.62
N ASN A 148 33.73 38.86 -12.76
CA ASN A 148 33.28 37.46 -12.79
C ASN A 148 31.89 37.28 -12.17
N ALA A 149 31.52 38.02 -11.12
CA ALA A 149 30.15 38.04 -10.60
C ALA A 149 29.20 38.63 -11.66
N LYS A 150 29.56 39.73 -12.33
CA LYS A 150 28.78 40.30 -13.46
C LYS A 150 28.56 39.33 -14.62
N ARG A 151 29.49 38.39 -14.86
CA ARG A 151 29.34 37.33 -15.88
C ARG A 151 28.45 36.18 -15.39
N ALA A 152 28.59 35.70 -14.15
CA ALA A 152 27.69 34.70 -13.57
C ALA A 152 26.23 35.23 -13.45
N VAL A 153 26.09 36.52 -13.16
CA VAL A 153 24.85 37.32 -13.09
C VAL A 153 24.11 37.40 -14.43
N LEU A 154 24.74 37.09 -15.55
CA LEU A 154 24.09 37.06 -16.88
C LEU A 154 23.35 35.73 -17.16
N TYR A 155 23.47 34.70 -16.31
CA TYR A 155 23.07 33.32 -16.68
C TYR A 155 21.95 32.67 -15.85
N LEU A 156 21.49 33.23 -14.72
CA LEU A 156 20.45 32.59 -13.91
C LEU A 156 19.19 33.46 -13.73
N SER A 157 18.17 33.20 -14.55
CA SER A 157 16.86 33.84 -14.46
C SER A 157 16.08 33.38 -13.21
N PRO A 158 15.33 34.26 -12.51
CA PRO A 158 14.49 33.88 -11.36
C PRO A 158 13.47 32.77 -11.68
N TYR A 159 13.01 32.69 -12.94
CA TYR A 159 12.03 31.70 -13.39
C TYR A 159 12.60 30.27 -13.53
N LEU A 160 13.93 30.09 -13.47
CA LEU A 160 14.54 28.76 -13.40
C LEU A 160 14.15 28.03 -12.11
N LEU A 161 13.83 28.76 -11.04
CA LEU A 161 13.30 28.17 -9.80
C LEU A 161 11.95 27.48 -10.03
N LEU A 162 11.09 28.08 -10.86
CA LEU A 162 9.81 27.47 -11.28
C LEU A 162 10.06 26.24 -12.15
N ALA A 163 11.03 26.30 -13.06
CA ALA A 163 11.39 25.15 -13.89
C ALA A 163 11.95 23.98 -13.06
N ALA A 164 12.69 24.29 -12.00
CA ALA A 164 13.30 23.32 -11.09
C ALA A 164 12.33 22.81 -10.00
N CYS A 165 11.06 23.22 -10.01
CA CYS A 165 10.08 22.91 -8.97
C CYS A 165 10.06 21.43 -8.50
N PRO A 166 10.08 20.41 -9.40
CA PRO A 166 10.11 19.00 -8.97
C PRO A 166 11.33 18.67 -8.09
N PHE A 167 12.48 19.27 -8.39
CA PHE A 167 13.74 19.06 -7.69
C PHE A 167 13.84 19.89 -6.40
N VAL A 168 13.23 21.09 -6.39
CA VAL A 168 13.13 21.90 -5.16
C VAL A 168 12.29 21.18 -4.11
N VAL A 169 11.18 20.55 -4.51
CA VAL A 169 10.36 19.72 -3.61
C VAL A 169 11.14 18.50 -3.12
N MET A 170 11.90 17.85 -4.00
CA MET A 170 12.75 16.72 -3.62
C MET A 170 13.83 17.13 -2.60
N LEU A 171 14.50 18.27 -2.82
CA LEU A 171 15.48 18.83 -1.89
C LEU A 171 14.84 19.17 -0.54
N ALA A 172 13.67 19.82 -0.55
CA ALA A 172 12.91 20.09 0.67
C ALA A 172 12.55 18.80 1.42
N GLY A 173 12.14 17.75 0.70
CA GLY A 173 11.90 16.42 1.28
C GLY A 173 13.16 15.84 1.94
N ARG A 174 14.31 15.91 1.26
CA ARG A 174 15.59 15.41 1.78
C ARG A 174 16.06 16.15 3.04
N LEU A 175 15.82 17.46 3.10
CA LEU A 175 16.15 18.29 4.27
C LEU A 175 15.15 18.13 5.41
N ALA A 176 13.88 17.83 5.11
CA ALA A 176 12.87 17.52 6.12
C ALA A 176 13.06 16.12 6.74
N GLN A 177 13.70 15.19 6.01
CA GLN A 177 13.81 13.79 6.41
C GLN A 177 14.37 13.57 7.83
N PRO A 178 15.48 14.21 8.27
CA PRO A 178 16.00 14.01 9.63
C PRO A 178 15.04 14.47 10.73
N ILE A 179 14.23 15.49 10.46
CA ILE A 179 13.20 15.98 11.39
C ILE A 179 12.09 14.94 11.50
N GLU A 180 11.65 14.39 10.37
CA GLU A 180 10.65 13.33 10.35
C GLU A 180 11.16 12.05 11.04
N ASP A 181 12.40 11.65 10.80
CA ASP A 181 13.01 10.47 11.41
C ASP A 181 13.09 10.61 12.93
N ASN A 182 13.51 11.78 13.43
CA ASN A 182 13.55 12.06 14.87
C ASN A 182 12.16 12.04 15.51
N ILE A 183 11.15 12.63 14.83
CA ILE A 183 9.76 12.55 15.30
C ILE A 183 9.34 11.09 15.33
N ASN A 184 9.60 10.34 14.26
CA ASN A 184 9.17 8.96 14.14
C ASN A 184 9.80 8.08 15.22
N HIS A 185 11.09 8.26 15.46
CA HIS A 185 11.83 7.57 16.51
C HIS A 185 11.30 7.92 17.91
N SER A 186 10.88 9.17 18.16
CA SER A 186 10.23 9.52 19.43
C SER A 186 8.91 8.77 19.64
N PHE A 187 8.08 8.64 18.60
CA PHE A 187 6.85 7.84 18.69
C PHE A 187 7.16 6.35 18.93
N PHE A 188 8.19 5.83 18.27
CA PHE A 188 8.68 4.47 18.44
C PHE A 188 9.08 4.20 19.89
N LEU A 189 9.97 5.02 20.46
CA LEU A 189 10.45 4.86 21.83
C LEU A 189 9.33 4.98 22.87
N LYS A 190 8.38 5.89 22.67
CA LYS A 190 7.20 6.02 23.55
C LYS A 190 6.33 4.77 23.53
N ALA A 191 6.10 4.22 22.34
CA ALA A 191 5.29 3.02 22.19
C ALA A 191 5.98 1.80 22.80
N GLN A 192 7.28 1.66 22.55
CA GLN A 192 8.10 0.60 23.14
C GLN A 192 8.11 0.71 24.67
N ALA A 193 8.30 1.90 25.24
CA ALA A 193 8.25 2.13 26.68
C ALA A 193 6.89 1.75 27.28
N LYS A 194 5.79 2.10 26.60
CA LYS A 194 4.42 1.74 27.03
C LYS A 194 4.16 0.24 26.97
N LEU A 195 4.62 -0.45 25.93
CA LEU A 195 4.51 -1.91 25.84
C LEU A 195 5.35 -2.59 26.93
N ASN A 196 6.54 -2.06 27.23
CA ASN A 196 7.42 -2.59 28.26
C ASN A 196 6.92 -2.30 29.68
N SER A 197 6.09 -1.28 29.91
CA SER A 197 5.48 -1.06 31.24
C SER A 197 4.35 -2.05 31.58
N LEU A 198 3.89 -2.85 30.60
CA LEU A 198 2.81 -3.82 30.74
C LEU A 198 3.36 -5.25 30.80
N ASP A 199 4.17 -5.56 31.82
CA ASP A 199 4.94 -6.82 31.93
C ASP A 199 4.10 -8.11 31.86
N LYS A 200 2.82 -8.06 32.22
CA LYS A 200 1.93 -9.23 32.21
C LYS A 200 1.23 -9.46 30.87
N MET A 201 1.30 -8.48 29.96
CA MET A 201 0.61 -8.52 28.68
C MET A 201 1.32 -9.47 27.73
N LYS A 202 0.58 -10.44 27.18
CA LYS A 202 1.11 -11.38 26.18
C LYS A 202 1.20 -10.69 24.84
N LYS A 203 2.38 -10.72 24.22
CA LYS A 203 2.63 -10.02 22.95
C LYS A 203 2.81 -11.02 21.83
N ILE A 204 1.97 -10.93 20.81
CA ILE A 204 1.88 -11.87 19.70
C ILE A 204 2.21 -11.13 18.39
N GLY A 205 3.28 -11.53 17.70
CA GLY A 205 3.60 -11.06 16.36
C GLY A 205 3.03 -11.99 15.29
N ILE A 206 2.46 -11.44 14.23
CA ILE A 206 1.93 -12.20 13.08
C ILE A 206 2.58 -11.69 11.80
N THR A 207 3.24 -12.57 11.05
CA THR A 207 3.82 -12.25 9.75
C THR A 207 3.51 -13.34 8.70
N GLY A 208 3.80 -13.02 7.44
CA GLY A 208 3.57 -13.88 6.28
C GLY A 208 3.37 -13.08 5.00
N SER A 209 3.38 -13.74 3.85
CA SER A 209 3.01 -13.14 2.57
C SER A 209 1.50 -12.84 2.56
N TYR A 210 0.68 -13.83 2.91
CA TYR A 210 -0.79 -13.73 2.89
C TYR A 210 -1.40 -14.15 4.23
N GLY A 211 -2.69 -13.88 4.44
CA GLY A 211 -3.42 -14.32 5.64
C GLY A 211 -3.25 -13.43 6.89
N LYS A 212 -2.17 -12.64 7.02
CA LYS A 212 -1.85 -11.81 8.21
C LYS A 212 -3.03 -11.15 8.92
N THR A 213 -3.76 -10.27 8.22
CA THR A 213 -4.88 -9.54 8.85
C THR A 213 -6.05 -10.47 9.18
N SER A 214 -6.35 -11.47 8.34
CA SER A 214 -7.40 -12.46 8.62
C SER A 214 -7.06 -13.26 9.88
N THR A 215 -5.81 -13.72 10.00
CA THR A 215 -5.28 -14.40 11.20
C THR A 215 -5.35 -13.48 12.42
N LYS A 216 -4.97 -12.21 12.33
CA LYS A 216 -5.11 -11.22 13.42
C LYS A 216 -6.55 -11.15 13.92
N TYR A 217 -7.53 -11.01 13.02
CA TYR A 217 -8.94 -10.93 13.39
C TYR A 217 -9.48 -12.24 13.97
N CYS A 218 -9.11 -13.39 13.40
CA CYS A 218 -9.48 -14.70 13.91
C CYS A 218 -8.90 -14.92 15.32
N LEU A 219 -7.61 -14.66 15.50
CA LEU A 219 -6.95 -14.80 16.79
C LEU A 219 -7.55 -13.86 17.82
N ALA A 220 -7.80 -12.61 17.46
CA ALA A 220 -8.42 -11.64 18.36
C ALA A 220 -9.81 -12.10 18.82
N ALA A 221 -10.65 -12.59 17.90
CA ALA A 221 -11.99 -13.09 18.24
C ALA A 221 -11.92 -14.32 19.16
N ILE A 222 -11.00 -15.26 18.89
CA ILE A 222 -10.80 -16.45 19.72
C ILE A 222 -10.32 -16.04 21.12
N LEU A 223 -9.24 -15.26 21.21
CA LEU A 223 -8.67 -14.86 22.49
C LEU A 223 -9.61 -13.98 23.32
N SER A 224 -10.50 -13.23 22.67
CA SER A 224 -11.49 -12.37 23.36
C SER A 224 -12.53 -13.15 24.17
N GLU A 225 -12.65 -14.47 23.98
CA GLU A 225 -13.51 -15.30 24.84
C GLU A 225 -12.99 -15.35 26.29
N LYS A 226 -11.68 -15.17 26.49
CA LYS A 226 -11.03 -15.25 27.82
C LYS A 226 -10.26 -13.99 28.23
N TYR A 227 -9.70 -13.26 27.26
CA TYR A 227 -8.76 -12.17 27.50
C TYR A 227 -9.29 -10.84 26.96
N LYS A 228 -8.84 -9.73 27.55
CA LYS A 228 -8.95 -8.41 26.93
C LYS A 228 -7.85 -8.26 25.88
N VAL A 229 -8.24 -8.20 24.60
CA VAL A 229 -7.31 -8.22 23.49
C VAL A 229 -7.23 -6.85 22.82
N PHE A 230 -6.03 -6.28 22.77
CA PHE A 230 -5.71 -5.12 21.96
C PHE A 230 -5.13 -5.52 20.62
N TYR A 231 -5.69 -4.99 19.54
CA TYR A 231 -5.19 -5.19 18.18
C TYR A 231 -5.68 -4.05 17.27
N PRO A 232 -4.84 -3.51 16.37
CA PRO A 232 -5.28 -2.48 15.43
C PRO A 232 -6.35 -3.03 14.50
N LYS A 233 -7.49 -2.33 14.35
CA LYS A 233 -8.57 -2.76 13.45
C LYS A 233 -8.12 -2.72 11.99
N ALA A 234 -7.60 -1.58 11.51
CA ALA A 234 -7.06 -1.50 10.15
C ALA A 234 -5.82 -2.40 9.95
N SER A 235 -5.41 -2.60 8.69
CA SER A 235 -4.17 -3.31 8.32
C SER A 235 -2.93 -2.45 8.64
N ILE A 236 -2.71 -2.17 9.93
CA ILE A 236 -1.60 -1.36 10.44
C ILE A 236 -0.46 -2.30 10.79
N ASN A 237 0.57 -2.30 9.94
CA ASN A 237 1.64 -3.30 9.99
C ASN A 237 3.04 -2.72 9.73
N THR A 238 3.16 -1.40 9.85
CA THR A 238 4.44 -0.65 9.79
C THR A 238 4.84 -0.18 11.19
N PRO A 239 6.15 0.01 11.48
CA PRO A 239 6.62 0.50 12.78
C PRO A 239 5.89 1.76 13.24
N MET A 240 5.89 2.80 12.41
CA MET A 240 5.20 4.06 12.71
C MET A 240 3.70 3.87 13.01
N GLY A 241 3.01 3.14 12.15
CA GLY A 241 1.59 2.87 12.32
C GLY A 241 1.27 2.17 13.64
N LEU A 242 2.05 1.14 14.00
CA LEU A 242 1.90 0.43 15.27
C LEU A 242 2.27 1.32 16.46
N SER A 243 3.37 2.08 16.38
CA SER A 243 3.76 3.01 17.44
C SER A 243 2.65 4.03 17.73
N LYS A 244 2.00 4.55 16.69
CA LYS A 244 0.90 5.50 16.84
C LYS A 244 -0.30 4.88 17.55
N VAL A 245 -0.77 3.71 17.08
CA VAL A 245 -1.93 3.02 17.67
C VAL A 245 -1.66 2.59 19.11
N VAL A 246 -0.47 2.09 19.42
CA VAL A 246 -0.06 1.77 20.79
C VAL A 246 -0.08 3.01 21.68
N ASN A 247 0.50 4.12 21.23
CA ASN A 247 0.53 5.35 22.02
C ASN A 247 -0.88 5.91 22.27
N GLU A 248 -1.74 5.92 21.25
CA GLU A 248 -3.05 6.59 21.26
C GLU A 248 -4.19 5.72 21.81
N GLU A 249 -4.17 4.41 21.59
CA GLU A 249 -5.34 3.53 21.83
C GLU A 249 -5.10 2.42 22.87
N LEU A 250 -3.86 1.98 23.11
CA LEU A 250 -3.59 0.93 24.10
C LEU A 250 -3.90 1.43 25.52
N THR A 251 -4.60 0.61 26.30
CA THR A 251 -4.89 0.86 27.73
C THR A 251 -4.22 -0.19 28.60
N ASP A 252 -4.00 0.15 29.87
CA ASP A 252 -3.22 -0.68 30.79
C ASP A 252 -3.98 -1.93 31.28
N ASP A 253 -5.27 -2.04 30.99
CA ASP A 253 -6.12 -3.18 31.37
C ASP A 253 -6.16 -4.30 30.32
N MET A 254 -5.35 -4.22 29.27
CA MET A 254 -5.28 -5.21 28.19
C MET A 254 -4.38 -6.40 28.56
N ASP A 255 -4.86 -7.62 28.33
CA ASP A 255 -4.15 -8.86 28.66
C ASP A 255 -3.25 -9.36 27.52
N VAL A 256 -3.65 -9.06 26.27
CA VAL A 256 -2.97 -9.55 25.06
C VAL A 256 -2.86 -8.40 24.04
N PHE A 257 -1.69 -8.28 23.42
CA PHE A 257 -1.48 -7.44 22.25
C PHE A 257 -1.14 -8.29 21.02
N ILE A 258 -1.88 -8.10 19.94
CA ILE A 258 -1.63 -8.74 18.64
C ILE A 258 -1.10 -7.68 17.65
N ALA A 259 0.15 -7.86 17.22
CA ALA A 259 0.82 -7.02 16.24
C ALA A 259 0.90 -7.72 14.88
N GLU A 260 0.25 -7.16 13.87
CA GLU A 260 0.46 -7.54 12.47
C GLU A 260 1.78 -6.94 11.98
N MET A 261 2.66 -7.77 11.39
CA MET A 261 3.98 -7.35 10.95
C MET A 261 4.14 -7.50 9.44
N GLY A 262 4.24 -6.36 8.75
CA GLY A 262 4.40 -6.26 7.31
C GLY A 262 5.86 -6.01 6.93
N ALA A 263 6.25 -6.46 5.74
CA ALA A 263 7.59 -6.19 5.22
C ALA A 263 7.59 -6.06 3.71
N ARG A 264 8.35 -5.08 3.23
CA ARG A 264 8.70 -4.83 1.83
C ARG A 264 10.21 -4.94 1.60
N HIS A 265 11.03 -4.75 2.63
CA HIS A 265 12.48 -4.87 2.58
C HIS A 265 12.98 -5.78 3.70
N VAL A 266 14.21 -6.28 3.52
CA VAL A 266 14.92 -7.02 4.56
C VAL A 266 15.14 -6.11 5.78
N GLY A 267 14.87 -6.61 6.98
CA GLY A 267 14.96 -5.84 8.23
C GLY A 267 13.65 -5.17 8.69
N ASP A 268 12.63 -5.08 7.83
CA ASP A 268 11.34 -4.46 8.21
C ASP A 268 10.66 -5.23 9.37
N ILE A 269 10.72 -6.58 9.35
CA ILE A 269 10.16 -7.39 10.44
C ILE A 269 11.01 -7.25 11.70
N LYS A 270 12.33 -7.22 11.57
CA LYS A 270 13.24 -6.99 12.69
C LYS A 270 12.93 -5.69 13.44
N GLU A 271 12.69 -4.58 12.73
CA GLU A 271 12.32 -3.30 13.36
C GLU A 271 11.00 -3.39 14.14
N LEU A 272 10.03 -4.14 13.62
CA LEU A 272 8.76 -4.40 14.30
C LEU A 272 8.91 -5.29 15.53
N VAL A 273 9.81 -6.26 15.48
CA VAL A 273 10.15 -7.10 16.63
C VAL A 273 10.83 -6.28 17.71
N GLU A 274 11.73 -5.36 17.34
CA GLU A 274 12.36 -4.42 18.29
C GLU A 274 11.32 -3.48 18.93
N LEU A 275 10.30 -3.05 18.19
CA LEU A 275 9.21 -2.25 18.75
C LEU A 275 8.38 -3.04 19.79
N VAL A 276 8.00 -4.27 19.44
CA VAL A 276 6.96 -5.02 20.17
C VAL A 276 7.53 -5.93 21.24
N HIS A 277 8.70 -6.54 21.02
CA HIS A 277 9.24 -7.63 21.82
C HIS A 277 8.19 -8.75 22.07
N PRO A 278 7.71 -9.44 21.01
CA PRO A 278 6.73 -10.50 21.14
C PRO A 278 7.29 -11.75 21.83
N GLU A 279 6.45 -12.48 22.55
CA GLU A 279 6.75 -13.79 23.15
C GLU A 279 6.25 -14.93 22.27
N PHE A 280 5.25 -14.64 21.44
CA PHE A 280 4.63 -15.58 20.50
C PHE A 280 4.80 -15.04 19.08
N GLY A 281 5.33 -15.83 18.17
CA GLY A 281 5.51 -15.44 16.77
C GLY A 281 4.81 -16.40 15.82
N MET A 282 3.95 -15.89 14.94
CA MET A 282 3.19 -16.67 13.98
C MET A 282 3.65 -16.37 12.54
N ILE A 283 3.89 -17.41 11.76
CA ILE A 283 4.09 -17.34 10.31
C ILE A 283 2.92 -18.03 9.61
N THR A 284 2.14 -17.26 8.84
CA THR A 284 0.88 -17.72 8.21
C THR A 284 1.08 -18.40 6.86
N SER A 285 1.86 -17.82 5.95
CA SER A 285 2.18 -18.39 4.63
C SER A 285 3.37 -17.64 4.06
N VAL A 286 4.13 -18.28 3.16
CA VAL A 286 5.21 -17.63 2.42
C VAL A 286 5.06 -17.95 0.93
N GLY A 287 4.94 -16.89 0.13
CA GLY A 287 4.81 -16.97 -1.32
C GLY A 287 5.30 -15.70 -2.02
N PRO A 288 5.20 -15.63 -3.35
CA PRO A 288 5.75 -14.55 -4.17
C PRO A 288 5.03 -13.22 -3.90
N GLN A 289 5.62 -12.38 -3.05
CA GLN A 289 5.10 -11.07 -2.68
C GLN A 289 6.24 -10.05 -2.69
N HIS A 290 6.00 -8.87 -3.25
CA HIS A 290 6.97 -7.77 -3.33
C HIS A 290 8.32 -8.21 -3.94
N LEU A 291 8.27 -9.03 -5.00
CA LEU A 291 9.49 -9.55 -5.63
C LEU A 291 10.36 -8.46 -6.26
N GLU A 292 9.79 -7.28 -6.56
CA GLU A 292 10.58 -6.12 -7.00
C GLU A 292 11.68 -5.74 -6.00
N THR A 293 11.38 -5.83 -4.70
CA THR A 293 12.29 -5.48 -3.61
C THR A 293 13.02 -6.71 -3.08
N PHE A 294 12.32 -7.82 -2.85
CA PHE A 294 12.91 -9.04 -2.27
C PHE A 294 13.68 -9.90 -3.26
N LYS A 295 13.46 -9.75 -4.57
CA LYS A 295 14.04 -10.53 -5.67
C LYS A 295 13.64 -12.01 -5.70
N THR A 296 13.69 -12.73 -4.58
CA THR A 296 13.38 -14.17 -4.51
C THR A 296 12.42 -14.51 -3.37
N VAL A 297 11.69 -15.62 -3.50
CA VAL A 297 10.80 -16.14 -2.44
C VAL A 297 11.59 -16.57 -1.20
N GLU A 298 12.83 -17.06 -1.38
CA GLU A 298 13.72 -17.40 -0.27
C GLU A 298 14.07 -16.16 0.58
N THR A 299 14.33 -15.02 -0.05
CA THR A 299 14.54 -13.77 0.67
C THR A 299 13.27 -13.35 1.42
N VAL A 300 12.08 -13.51 0.82
CA VAL A 300 10.81 -13.30 1.53
C VAL A 300 10.72 -14.20 2.75
N ALA A 301 10.99 -15.50 2.62
CA ALA A 301 10.96 -16.47 3.70
C ALA A 301 11.89 -16.08 4.86
N ASN A 302 13.15 -15.74 4.54
CA ASN A 302 14.14 -15.30 5.51
C ASN A 302 13.72 -14.00 6.22
N THR A 303 13.17 -13.02 5.50
CA THR A 303 12.67 -11.79 6.14
C THR A 303 11.47 -12.06 7.04
N LYS A 304 10.54 -12.96 6.68
CA LYS A 304 9.46 -13.36 7.60
C LYS A 304 10.00 -14.07 8.84
N TYR A 305 11.08 -14.84 8.68
CA TYR A 305 11.72 -15.57 9.77
C TYR A 305 12.41 -14.66 10.80
N GLU A 306 12.72 -13.41 10.47
CA GLU A 306 13.21 -12.39 11.43
C GLU A 306 12.30 -12.26 12.67
N LEU A 307 10.99 -12.53 12.53
CA LEU A 307 10.06 -12.58 13.67
C LEU A 307 10.48 -13.66 14.66
N ILE A 308 10.76 -14.86 14.18
CA ILE A 308 11.12 -16.00 15.01
C ILE A 308 12.52 -15.82 15.61
N GLU A 309 13.45 -15.24 14.85
CA GLU A 309 14.80 -14.96 15.33
C GLU A 309 14.84 -13.93 16.46
N GLY A 310 13.92 -12.97 16.46
CA GLY A 310 13.82 -11.97 17.52
C GLY A 310 12.92 -12.35 18.70
N LEU A 311 12.33 -13.56 18.72
CA LEU A 311 11.64 -14.08 19.90
C LEU A 311 12.64 -14.38 21.04
N PRO A 312 12.22 -14.27 22.32
CA PRO A 312 13.05 -14.69 23.44
C PRO A 312 13.28 -16.20 23.42
N LYS A 313 14.29 -16.69 24.16
CA LYS A 313 14.65 -18.13 24.18
C LYS A 313 13.50 -19.04 24.64
N ASN A 314 12.64 -18.55 25.53
CA ASN A 314 11.43 -19.22 26.02
C ASN A 314 10.17 -18.84 25.22
N GLY A 315 10.32 -18.10 24.12
CA GLY A 315 9.24 -17.76 23.21
C GLY A 315 8.73 -18.97 22.45
N LYS A 316 7.53 -18.83 21.88
CA LYS A 316 6.84 -19.90 21.14
C LYS A 316 6.60 -19.48 19.70
N ALA A 317 7.05 -20.32 18.76
CA ALA A 317 6.89 -20.11 17.33
C ALA A 317 5.75 -20.96 16.76
N PHE A 318 4.95 -20.40 15.88
CA PHE A 318 3.78 -21.06 15.28
C PHE A 318 3.87 -20.96 13.76
N PHE A 319 3.76 -22.10 13.10
CA PHE A 319 3.96 -22.23 11.67
C PHE A 319 2.70 -22.83 11.07
N ALA A 320 2.13 -22.14 10.08
CA ALA A 320 1.09 -22.73 9.26
C ALA A 320 1.64 -23.92 8.47
N ALA A 321 0.86 -24.98 8.37
CA ALA A 321 1.21 -26.13 7.57
C ALA A 321 0.78 -25.90 6.11
N ASP A 322 1.56 -25.10 5.37
CA ASP A 322 1.25 -24.67 4.00
C ASP A 322 1.84 -25.58 2.90
N GLY A 323 2.64 -26.59 3.28
CA GLY A 323 3.29 -27.50 2.34
C GLY A 323 4.43 -26.86 1.53
N GLY A 324 4.87 -25.65 1.91
CA GLY A 324 5.83 -24.84 1.17
C GLY A 324 6.99 -24.34 2.01
N GLU A 325 7.36 -23.07 1.83
CA GLU A 325 8.51 -22.45 2.51
C GLU A 325 8.35 -22.41 4.04
N VAL A 326 7.12 -22.32 4.55
CA VAL A 326 6.88 -22.28 6.00
C VAL A 326 7.31 -23.59 6.68
N ASP A 327 7.19 -24.73 6.00
CA ASP A 327 7.66 -26.02 6.52
C ASP A 327 9.20 -26.06 6.63
N LYS A 328 9.91 -25.44 5.69
CA LYS A 328 11.38 -25.28 5.80
C LYS A 328 11.75 -24.40 6.99
N LEU A 329 11.01 -23.31 7.21
CA LEU A 329 11.19 -22.42 8.36
C LEU A 329 10.88 -23.14 9.69
N TYR A 330 9.84 -23.97 9.74
CA TYR A 330 9.53 -24.82 10.89
C TYR A 330 10.70 -25.76 11.22
N ASN A 331 11.28 -26.41 10.21
CA ASN A 331 12.43 -27.31 10.39
C ASN A 331 13.68 -26.57 10.89
N ARG A 332 13.93 -25.34 10.42
CA ARG A 332 15.02 -24.47 10.89
C ARG A 332 14.85 -24.01 12.35
N CYS A 333 13.62 -23.91 12.85
CA CYS A 333 13.33 -23.37 14.18
C CYS A 333 13.86 -24.27 15.31
N LYS A 334 14.54 -23.62 16.28
CA LYS A 334 15.24 -24.26 17.41
C LYS A 334 14.59 -23.99 18.77
N ILE A 335 13.70 -22.99 18.87
CA ILE A 335 12.93 -22.72 20.09
C ILE A 335 11.67 -23.59 20.10
N GLN A 336 10.85 -23.47 21.15
CA GLN A 336 9.57 -24.18 21.19
C GLN A 336 8.72 -23.78 19.98
N LYS A 337 8.30 -24.78 19.20
CA LYS A 337 7.63 -24.59 17.92
C LYS A 337 6.40 -25.46 17.79
N PHE A 338 5.40 -24.96 17.07
CA PHE A 338 4.16 -25.66 16.78
C PHE A 338 3.82 -25.54 15.30
N ARG A 339 3.32 -26.63 14.71
CA ARG A 339 2.85 -26.69 13.32
C ARG A 339 1.37 -27.00 13.32
N ALA A 340 0.57 -26.20 12.62
CA ALA A 340 -0.88 -26.34 12.62
C ALA A 340 -1.48 -26.01 11.26
N GLY A 341 -2.49 -26.75 10.82
CA GLY A 341 -3.12 -26.53 9.51
C GLY A 341 -3.87 -27.74 8.99
N LEU A 342 -3.90 -27.88 7.66
CA LEU A 342 -4.69 -28.89 6.93
C LEU A 342 -3.84 -29.87 6.11
N SER A 343 -2.51 -29.75 6.15
CA SER A 343 -1.62 -30.54 5.29
C SER A 343 -1.25 -31.88 5.92
N ASP A 344 -0.63 -32.73 5.11
CA ASP A 344 -0.13 -34.02 5.56
C ASP A 344 1.09 -33.90 6.50
N GLY A 345 1.31 -34.96 7.27
CA GLY A 345 2.43 -35.09 8.21
C GLY A 345 2.09 -34.69 9.64
N TYR A 346 3.12 -34.54 10.48
CA TYR A 346 2.93 -34.20 11.89
C TYR A 346 2.41 -32.77 12.03
N LEU A 347 1.33 -32.62 12.81
CA LEU A 347 0.68 -31.36 13.18
C LEU A 347 0.33 -31.40 14.67
N ASP A 348 0.68 -30.34 15.39
CA ASP A 348 0.28 -30.14 16.78
C ASP A 348 -1.23 -29.89 16.90
N MET A 349 -1.82 -29.33 15.84
CA MET A 349 -3.26 -29.17 15.71
C MET A 349 -3.70 -29.19 14.24
N ARG A 350 -4.80 -29.90 13.96
CA ARG A 350 -5.34 -30.06 12.62
C ARG A 350 -6.87 -29.95 12.59
N ALA A 351 -7.44 -29.87 11.40
CA ALA A 351 -8.88 -29.98 11.19
C ALA A 351 -9.23 -31.15 10.25
N GLU A 352 -10.24 -31.92 10.66
CA GLU A 352 -10.84 -33.02 9.89
C GLU A 352 -12.35 -32.77 9.73
N ASP A 353 -13.05 -33.62 8.97
CA ASP A 353 -14.50 -33.52 8.72
C ASP A 353 -14.95 -32.14 8.21
N ILE A 354 -14.20 -31.58 7.25
CA ILE A 354 -14.40 -30.21 6.77
C ILE A 354 -15.60 -30.14 5.84
N GLU A 355 -16.57 -29.30 6.20
CA GLU A 355 -17.71 -28.92 5.37
C GLU A 355 -17.70 -27.39 5.16
N VAL A 356 -17.85 -26.94 3.92
CA VAL A 356 -17.90 -25.51 3.55
C VAL A 356 -19.09 -25.25 2.66
N GLY A 357 -19.84 -24.19 2.94
CA GLY A 357 -20.96 -23.77 2.09
C GLY A 357 -21.56 -22.44 2.54
N ALA A 358 -22.77 -22.11 2.08
CA ALA A 358 -23.43 -20.83 2.41
C ALA A 358 -23.64 -20.59 3.93
N PHE A 359 -23.59 -21.64 4.76
CA PHE A 359 -23.68 -21.53 6.22
C PHE A 359 -22.37 -21.11 6.90
N GLY A 360 -21.25 -21.10 6.17
CA GLY A 360 -19.89 -20.92 6.68
C GLY A 360 -19.06 -22.20 6.54
N SER A 361 -18.26 -22.50 7.56
CA SER A 361 -17.45 -23.72 7.62
C SER A 361 -17.71 -24.47 8.94
N ARG A 362 -17.71 -25.81 8.87
CA ARG A 362 -17.74 -26.73 10.02
C ARG A 362 -16.61 -27.73 9.91
N PHE A 363 -15.99 -28.06 11.04
CA PHE A 363 -14.90 -29.02 11.10
C PHE A 363 -14.66 -29.53 12.52
N THR A 364 -13.96 -30.65 12.65
CA THR A 364 -13.47 -31.18 13.93
C THR A 364 -12.03 -30.71 14.12
N LEU A 365 -11.78 -29.92 15.17
CA LEU A 365 -10.44 -29.51 15.58
C LEU A 365 -9.82 -30.63 16.44
N ILE A 366 -8.60 -31.07 16.09
CA ILE A 366 -7.94 -32.21 16.75
C ILE A 366 -6.51 -31.83 17.16
N GLU A 367 -6.17 -32.03 18.43
CA GLU A 367 -4.83 -31.89 18.98
C GLU A 367 -3.96 -33.13 18.71
N SER A 368 -2.63 -32.98 18.80
CA SER A 368 -1.69 -34.10 18.62
C SER A 368 -1.85 -35.24 19.64
N ASP A 369 -2.44 -34.96 20.81
CA ASP A 369 -2.72 -35.96 21.86
C ASP A 369 -4.07 -36.66 21.70
N GLY A 370 -4.82 -36.34 20.63
CA GLY A 370 -6.11 -36.95 20.29
C GLY A 370 -7.33 -36.24 20.87
N ASN A 371 -7.16 -35.21 21.71
CA ASN A 371 -8.28 -34.39 22.16
C ASN A 371 -8.91 -33.66 20.97
N SER A 372 -10.24 -33.58 20.94
CA SER A 372 -10.95 -32.97 19.82
C SER A 372 -12.20 -32.22 20.24
N VAL A 373 -12.59 -31.25 19.41
CA VAL A 373 -13.83 -30.47 19.57
C VAL A 373 -14.40 -30.11 18.20
N LYS A 374 -15.73 -30.16 18.07
CA LYS A 374 -16.41 -29.68 16.87
C LYS A 374 -16.50 -28.17 16.90
N VAL A 375 -16.20 -27.52 15.79
CA VAL A 375 -16.24 -26.06 15.65
C VAL A 375 -17.01 -25.65 14.39
N GLU A 376 -17.63 -24.47 14.47
CA GLU A 376 -18.32 -23.84 13.34
C GLU A 376 -17.94 -22.37 13.26
N THR A 377 -17.88 -21.82 12.04
CA THR A 377 -17.57 -20.41 11.79
C THR A 377 -18.35 -19.90 10.58
N LYS A 378 -18.52 -18.58 10.47
CA LYS A 378 -19.09 -17.93 9.28
C LYS A 378 -18.08 -17.67 8.17
N LEU A 379 -16.79 -17.90 8.42
CA LEU A 379 -15.78 -17.79 7.38
C LEU A 379 -15.91 -18.93 6.37
N LEU A 380 -15.57 -18.61 5.12
CA LEU A 380 -15.59 -19.53 3.99
C LEU A 380 -14.16 -19.87 3.55
N GLY A 381 -14.00 -21.06 2.96
CA GLY A 381 -12.75 -21.47 2.30
C GLY A 381 -11.74 -22.16 3.23
N ARG A 382 -11.01 -23.13 2.67
CA ARG A 382 -10.07 -23.97 3.42
C ARG A 382 -8.87 -23.19 3.96
N HIS A 383 -8.42 -22.15 3.26
CA HIS A 383 -7.35 -21.27 3.75
C HIS A 383 -7.75 -20.52 5.04
N ASN A 384 -9.02 -20.11 5.18
CA ASN A 384 -9.50 -19.50 6.42
C ASN A 384 -9.55 -20.53 7.56
N ILE A 385 -9.95 -21.78 7.27
CA ILE A 385 -9.86 -22.88 8.25
C ILE A 385 -8.41 -23.08 8.68
N SER A 386 -7.46 -23.12 7.74
CA SER A 386 -6.02 -23.24 8.08
C SER A 386 -5.53 -22.10 8.97
N ASN A 387 -5.94 -20.86 8.70
CA ASN A 387 -5.63 -19.70 9.56
C ASN A 387 -6.26 -19.85 10.95
N ILE A 388 -7.51 -20.31 11.04
CA ILE A 388 -8.22 -20.54 12.31
C ILE A 388 -7.49 -21.61 13.13
N VAL A 389 -7.14 -22.75 12.52
CA VAL A 389 -6.43 -23.85 13.18
C VAL A 389 -5.10 -23.37 13.77
N LEU A 390 -4.35 -22.54 13.04
CA LEU A 390 -3.14 -21.90 13.56
C LEU A 390 -3.44 -20.98 14.76
N CYS A 391 -4.51 -20.18 14.71
CA CYS A 391 -4.94 -19.34 15.83
C CYS A 391 -5.38 -20.17 17.05
N CYS A 392 -6.08 -21.29 16.84
CA CYS A 392 -6.49 -22.21 17.88
C CYS A 392 -5.27 -22.80 18.60
N GLN A 393 -4.20 -23.14 17.86
CA GLN A 393 -2.96 -23.62 18.47
C GLN A 393 -2.33 -22.56 19.37
N VAL A 394 -2.33 -21.29 18.95
CA VAL A 394 -1.87 -20.17 19.80
C VAL A 394 -2.76 -20.02 21.04
N ALA A 395 -4.08 -20.07 20.87
CA ALA A 395 -5.05 -19.98 21.96
C ALA A 395 -4.86 -21.08 23.02
N ARG A 396 -4.56 -22.32 22.60
CA ARG A 396 -4.18 -23.40 23.53
C ARG A 396 -2.90 -23.06 24.28
N GLN A 397 -1.88 -22.57 23.57
CA GLN A 397 -0.57 -22.27 24.16
C GLN A 397 -0.56 -21.07 25.11
N VAL A 398 -1.56 -20.19 25.04
CA VAL A 398 -1.77 -19.11 26.02
C VAL A 398 -2.68 -19.52 27.19
N GLY A 399 -3.26 -20.73 27.15
CA GLY A 399 -3.96 -21.34 28.28
C GLY A 399 -5.49 -21.39 28.16
N MET A 400 -6.05 -21.36 26.95
CA MET A 400 -7.48 -21.61 26.73
C MET A 400 -7.77 -23.11 26.60
N SER A 401 -8.96 -23.53 27.04
CA SER A 401 -9.53 -24.87 26.80
C SER A 401 -10.07 -25.00 25.37
N LEU A 402 -10.23 -26.24 24.88
CA LEU A 402 -10.84 -26.49 23.57
C LEU A 402 -12.28 -25.94 23.48
N THR A 403 -13.02 -25.98 24.59
CA THR A 403 -14.38 -25.42 24.66
C THR A 403 -14.39 -23.90 24.51
N GLU A 404 -13.53 -23.18 25.25
CA GLU A 404 -13.39 -21.72 25.09
C GLU A 404 -12.96 -21.36 23.66
N ILE A 405 -12.09 -22.16 23.05
CA ILE A 405 -11.66 -21.96 21.66
C ILE A 405 -12.81 -22.15 20.68
N ALA A 406 -13.61 -23.21 20.84
CA ALA A 406 -14.76 -23.48 19.97
C ALA A 406 -15.77 -22.32 20.00
N GLU A 407 -16.07 -21.80 21.18
CA GLU A 407 -16.93 -20.61 21.34
C GLU A 407 -16.31 -19.36 20.70
N GLY A 408 -15.01 -19.14 20.88
CA GLY A 408 -14.27 -18.06 20.24
C GLY A 408 -14.31 -18.13 18.70
N VAL A 409 -14.14 -19.33 18.12
CA VAL A 409 -14.20 -19.57 16.66
C VAL A 409 -15.58 -19.24 16.09
N LYS A 410 -16.65 -19.57 16.82
CA LYS A 410 -18.03 -19.28 16.44
C LYS A 410 -18.33 -17.79 16.34
N ARG A 411 -17.63 -16.96 17.12
CA ARG A 411 -17.79 -15.49 17.13
C ARG A 411 -16.98 -14.76 16.06
N ILE A 412 -16.14 -15.47 15.29
CA ILE A 412 -15.34 -14.86 14.22
C ILE A 412 -16.27 -14.21 13.19
N LYS A 413 -15.99 -12.94 12.87
CA LYS A 413 -16.70 -12.18 11.84
C LYS A 413 -15.84 -12.12 10.57
N PRO A 414 -16.46 -12.19 9.37
CA PRO A 414 -15.78 -11.91 8.12
C PRO A 414 -15.10 -10.54 8.15
N VAL A 415 -13.88 -10.49 7.63
CA VAL A 415 -13.18 -9.23 7.38
C VAL A 415 -13.67 -8.69 6.05
N LYS A 416 -13.93 -7.38 5.96
CA LYS A 416 -14.41 -6.76 4.72
C LYS A 416 -13.46 -7.03 3.56
N HIS A 417 -14.01 -7.34 2.38
CA HIS A 417 -13.27 -7.60 1.15
C HIS A 417 -12.28 -8.78 1.23
N ARG A 418 -12.51 -9.74 2.14
CA ARG A 418 -11.69 -10.94 2.32
C ARG A 418 -12.56 -12.16 2.38
N LEU A 419 -13.01 -12.57 1.20
CA LEU A 419 -13.95 -13.67 1.01
C LEU A 419 -15.21 -13.53 1.87
N GLN A 420 -15.71 -12.28 1.95
CA GLN A 420 -16.87 -11.93 2.73
C GLN A 420 -18.13 -12.36 1.99
N LEU A 421 -18.96 -13.20 2.62
CA LEU A 421 -20.29 -13.49 2.10
C LEU A 421 -21.27 -12.35 2.44
N ILE A 422 -21.89 -11.80 1.42
CA ILE A 422 -23.01 -10.88 1.48
C ILE A 422 -24.22 -11.61 0.89
N SER A 423 -25.00 -12.24 1.78
CA SER A 423 -26.21 -12.96 1.41
C SER A 423 -27.33 -12.02 1.00
N GLY A 424 -28.03 -12.36 -0.09
CA GLY A 424 -29.18 -11.61 -0.59
C GLY A 424 -30.00 -12.47 -1.56
N ALA A 425 -30.69 -11.83 -2.50
CA ALA A 425 -31.36 -12.54 -3.59
C ALA A 425 -30.35 -13.34 -4.44
N MET A 426 -29.14 -12.80 -4.60
CA MET A 426 -27.94 -13.51 -5.05
C MET A 426 -26.94 -13.58 -3.90
N ASN A 427 -26.06 -14.58 -3.91
CA ASN A 427 -24.94 -14.65 -2.98
C ASN A 427 -23.76 -13.89 -3.55
N VAL A 428 -23.31 -12.82 -2.88
CA VAL A 428 -22.11 -12.09 -3.30
C VAL A 428 -20.95 -12.46 -2.39
N ILE A 429 -19.86 -12.95 -2.97
CA ILE A 429 -18.60 -13.22 -2.29
C ILE A 429 -17.66 -12.06 -2.66
N ASP A 430 -17.31 -11.25 -1.67
CA ASP A 430 -16.45 -10.09 -1.82
C ASP A 430 -15.02 -10.41 -1.33
N ASP A 431 -14.11 -10.63 -2.29
CA ASP A 431 -12.67 -10.85 -2.08
C ASP A 431 -11.81 -9.77 -2.76
N ALA A 432 -12.34 -8.54 -2.83
CA ALA A 432 -11.76 -7.47 -3.63
C ALA A 432 -10.47 -6.81 -3.05
N PHE A 433 -9.95 -7.22 -1.88
CA PHE A 433 -8.88 -6.45 -1.22
C PHE A 433 -7.49 -6.58 -1.88
N ASN A 434 -7.01 -7.81 -2.04
CA ASN A 434 -5.71 -8.10 -2.63
C ASN A 434 -5.66 -9.58 -2.99
N SER A 435 -5.37 -9.87 -4.25
CA SER A 435 -5.37 -11.23 -4.75
C SER A 435 -3.96 -11.80 -4.97
N ASN A 436 -3.87 -13.12 -4.89
CA ASN A 436 -2.69 -13.92 -5.20
C ASN A 436 -3.15 -15.25 -5.82
N PRO A 437 -2.29 -15.95 -6.61
CA PRO A 437 -2.71 -17.14 -7.35
C PRO A 437 -3.34 -18.24 -6.49
N VAL A 438 -2.82 -18.46 -5.29
CA VAL A 438 -3.35 -19.48 -4.37
C VAL A 438 -4.70 -19.05 -3.78
N GLY A 439 -4.80 -17.78 -3.37
CA GLY A 439 -6.04 -17.19 -2.84
C GLY A 439 -7.18 -17.20 -3.85
N ALA A 440 -6.92 -16.75 -5.08
CA ALA A 440 -7.92 -16.69 -6.16
C ALA A 440 -8.47 -18.08 -6.51
N LYS A 441 -7.59 -19.08 -6.56
CA LYS A 441 -7.99 -20.48 -6.78
C LYS A 441 -8.95 -20.97 -5.70
N GLU A 442 -8.66 -20.66 -4.43
CA GLU A 442 -9.53 -21.01 -3.31
C GLU A 442 -10.84 -20.22 -3.32
N ALA A 443 -10.83 -18.95 -3.70
CA ALA A 443 -12.05 -18.15 -3.85
C ALA A 443 -12.97 -18.71 -4.95
N LEU A 444 -12.40 -19.15 -6.07
CA LEU A 444 -13.13 -19.83 -7.15
C LEU A 444 -13.69 -21.19 -6.72
N ASN A 445 -12.93 -21.96 -5.93
CA ASN A 445 -13.42 -23.22 -5.36
C ASN A 445 -14.58 -22.99 -4.37
N VAL A 446 -14.52 -21.92 -3.56
CA VAL A 446 -15.63 -21.53 -2.70
C VAL A 446 -16.84 -21.12 -3.55
N LEU A 447 -16.65 -20.29 -4.57
CA LEU A 447 -17.74 -19.90 -5.47
C LEU A 447 -18.44 -21.14 -6.04
N HIS A 448 -17.67 -22.11 -6.54
CA HIS A 448 -18.18 -23.34 -7.14
C HIS A 448 -18.98 -24.23 -6.16
N SER A 449 -18.77 -24.09 -4.84
CA SER A 449 -19.53 -24.86 -3.84
C SER A 449 -20.93 -24.29 -3.56
N PHE A 450 -21.24 -23.09 -4.05
CA PHE A 450 -22.58 -22.53 -3.95
C PHE A 450 -23.53 -23.14 -4.98
N PRO A 451 -24.84 -23.23 -4.68
CA PRO A 451 -25.83 -23.64 -5.67
C PRO A 451 -26.02 -22.56 -6.75
N GLY A 452 -26.70 -22.92 -7.84
CA GLY A 452 -27.01 -22.00 -8.93
C GLY A 452 -25.84 -21.80 -9.88
N ARG A 453 -25.90 -20.72 -10.67
CA ARG A 453 -24.82 -20.34 -11.59
C ARG A 453 -23.73 -19.56 -10.87
N HIS A 454 -22.52 -19.64 -11.41
CA HIS A 454 -21.32 -19.03 -10.85
C HIS A 454 -20.78 -17.93 -11.77
N LEU A 455 -20.80 -16.70 -11.31
CA LEU A 455 -20.22 -15.54 -12.00
C LEU A 455 -18.97 -15.06 -11.27
N VAL A 456 -17.87 -14.87 -11.99
CA VAL A 456 -16.68 -14.17 -11.46
C VAL A 456 -16.51 -12.81 -12.12
N ILE A 457 -16.11 -11.82 -11.33
CA ILE A 457 -15.73 -10.48 -11.78
C ILE A 457 -14.30 -10.25 -11.32
N THR A 458 -13.38 -10.06 -12.26
CA THR A 458 -11.97 -9.87 -11.90
C THR A 458 -11.23 -8.97 -12.87
N PRO A 459 -10.36 -8.07 -12.37
CA PRO A 459 -9.38 -7.39 -13.19
C PRO A 459 -8.09 -8.21 -13.37
N GLY A 460 -7.91 -9.37 -12.73
CA GLY A 460 -6.66 -10.12 -12.78
C GLY A 460 -5.62 -9.70 -11.73
N PHE A 461 -4.43 -10.29 -11.81
CA PHE A 461 -3.30 -10.01 -10.92
C PHE A 461 -2.38 -8.94 -11.48
N VAL A 462 -1.88 -8.08 -10.59
CA VAL A 462 -0.79 -7.12 -10.85
C VAL A 462 0.40 -7.37 -9.92
N GLU A 463 1.54 -6.75 -10.21
CA GLU A 463 2.76 -6.78 -9.38
C GLU A 463 3.39 -8.18 -9.29
N MET A 464 3.19 -9.02 -10.31
CA MET A 464 3.72 -10.38 -10.38
C MET A 464 5.05 -10.49 -11.16
N GLY A 465 5.60 -9.36 -11.60
CA GLY A 465 6.84 -9.30 -12.37
C GLY A 465 6.70 -9.98 -13.73
N GLU A 466 7.73 -10.70 -14.17
CA GLU A 466 7.75 -11.39 -15.48
C GLU A 466 6.73 -12.54 -15.59
N ASN A 467 6.15 -12.99 -14.47
CA ASN A 467 5.19 -14.10 -14.44
C ASN A 467 3.72 -13.65 -14.46
N GLU A 468 3.44 -12.35 -14.61
CA GLU A 468 2.08 -11.81 -14.53
C GLU A 468 1.13 -12.42 -15.59
N ASP A 469 1.55 -12.43 -16.85
CA ASP A 469 0.76 -13.02 -17.95
C ASP A 469 0.49 -14.51 -17.70
N LYS A 470 1.48 -15.23 -17.18
CA LYS A 470 1.36 -16.66 -16.86
C LYS A 470 0.32 -16.91 -15.77
N PHE A 471 0.38 -16.17 -14.65
CA PHE A 471 -0.58 -16.34 -13.56
C PHE A 471 -2.00 -15.92 -13.97
N ASN A 472 -2.13 -14.87 -14.78
CA ASN A 472 -3.42 -14.46 -15.32
C ASN A 472 -3.99 -15.50 -16.30
N TYR A 473 -3.15 -16.12 -17.14
CA TYR A 473 -3.57 -17.25 -17.98
C TYR A 473 -4.05 -18.45 -17.13
N GLU A 474 -3.29 -18.82 -16.10
CA GLU A 474 -3.67 -19.90 -15.17
C GLU A 474 -4.98 -19.61 -14.43
N LEU A 475 -5.21 -18.34 -14.05
CA LEU A 475 -6.47 -17.89 -13.47
C LEU A 475 -7.64 -18.12 -14.44
N GLY A 476 -7.49 -17.70 -15.70
CA GLY A 476 -8.48 -17.94 -16.75
C GLY A 476 -8.80 -19.42 -16.94
N ALA A 477 -7.77 -20.26 -16.96
CA ALA A 477 -7.94 -21.71 -17.07
C ALA A 477 -8.68 -22.33 -15.87
N HIS A 478 -8.55 -21.75 -14.67
CA HIS A 478 -9.28 -22.20 -13.49
C HIS A 478 -10.72 -21.68 -13.49
N ILE A 479 -10.94 -20.42 -13.86
CA ILE A 479 -12.29 -19.83 -14.04
C ILE A 479 -13.13 -20.70 -14.98
N ALA A 480 -12.54 -21.15 -16.10
CA ALA A 480 -13.25 -21.98 -17.07
C ALA A 480 -13.77 -23.31 -16.52
N LYS A 481 -13.20 -23.80 -15.41
CA LYS A 481 -13.60 -25.05 -14.74
C LYS A 481 -14.62 -24.84 -13.64
N THR A 482 -14.66 -23.66 -13.03
CA THR A 482 -15.43 -23.39 -11.82
C THR A 482 -16.61 -22.46 -12.03
N CYS A 483 -16.64 -21.69 -13.12
CA CYS A 483 -17.61 -20.64 -13.37
C CYS A 483 -18.50 -20.92 -14.60
N ASP A 484 -19.69 -20.34 -14.63
CA ASP A 484 -20.57 -20.34 -15.79
C ASP A 484 -20.38 -19.10 -16.68
N ALA A 485 -19.96 -17.99 -16.09
CA ALA A 485 -19.70 -16.74 -16.80
C ALA A 485 -18.60 -15.92 -16.10
N ALA A 486 -17.98 -14.99 -16.84
CA ALA A 486 -16.99 -14.07 -16.31
C ALA A 486 -17.16 -12.65 -16.85
N ILE A 487 -16.94 -11.67 -15.98
CA ILE A 487 -16.74 -10.27 -16.37
C ILE A 487 -15.29 -9.88 -16.09
N LEU A 488 -14.54 -9.56 -17.14
CA LEU A 488 -13.14 -9.15 -17.05
C LEU A 488 -13.04 -7.63 -17.12
N VAL A 489 -12.29 -7.02 -16.18
CA VAL A 489 -12.16 -5.57 -16.07
C VAL A 489 -10.75 -5.12 -16.46
N GLY A 490 -10.64 -4.31 -17.52
CA GLY A 490 -9.35 -3.90 -18.09
C GLY A 490 -9.01 -4.74 -19.33
N PRO A 491 -9.39 -4.30 -20.54
CA PRO A 491 -9.31 -5.13 -21.73
C PRO A 491 -7.89 -5.60 -22.10
N LYS A 492 -6.86 -4.78 -21.92
CA LYS A 492 -5.48 -5.16 -22.27
C LYS A 492 -4.89 -6.09 -21.22
N HIS A 493 -5.10 -5.76 -19.95
CA HIS A 493 -4.52 -6.47 -18.82
C HIS A 493 -5.14 -7.86 -18.63
N THR A 494 -6.44 -8.00 -18.89
CA THR A 494 -7.16 -9.28 -18.75
C THR A 494 -7.07 -10.17 -20.00
N ALA A 495 -6.35 -9.75 -21.05
CA ALA A 495 -6.18 -10.53 -22.27
C ALA A 495 -5.61 -11.96 -22.02
N PRO A 496 -4.60 -12.16 -21.14
CA PRO A 496 -4.12 -13.50 -20.81
C PRO A 496 -5.18 -14.35 -20.11
N ILE A 497 -6.03 -13.76 -19.26
CA ILE A 497 -7.15 -14.46 -18.58
C ILE A 497 -8.14 -14.96 -19.62
N ARG A 498 -8.57 -14.08 -20.53
CA ARG A 498 -9.49 -14.44 -21.62
C ARG A 498 -8.91 -15.57 -22.47
N GLN A 499 -7.62 -15.50 -22.80
CA GLN A 499 -6.95 -16.55 -23.55
C GLN A 499 -6.98 -17.89 -22.81
N GLY A 500 -6.63 -17.90 -21.52
CA GLY A 500 -6.66 -19.11 -20.69
C GLY A 500 -8.06 -19.72 -20.55
N MET A 501 -9.12 -18.88 -20.54
CA MET A 501 -10.50 -19.38 -20.58
C MET A 501 -10.85 -20.04 -21.92
N LEU A 502 -10.55 -19.37 -23.03
CA LEU A 502 -10.86 -19.86 -24.38
C LEU A 502 -10.11 -21.16 -24.71
N ASP A 503 -8.83 -21.26 -24.31
CA ASP A 503 -8.02 -22.47 -24.53
C ASP A 503 -8.54 -23.69 -23.73
N MET A 504 -9.29 -23.45 -22.65
CA MET A 504 -10.02 -24.51 -21.92
C MET A 504 -11.41 -24.80 -22.49
N GLY A 505 -11.78 -24.19 -23.62
CA GLY A 505 -13.06 -24.40 -24.31
C GLY A 505 -14.24 -23.62 -23.73
N PHE A 506 -13.99 -22.53 -23.01
CA PHE A 506 -15.05 -21.68 -22.47
C PHE A 506 -15.81 -20.94 -23.57
N ASP A 507 -17.14 -20.82 -23.43
CA ASP A 507 -17.98 -20.12 -24.41
C ASP A 507 -17.70 -18.61 -24.39
N GLU A 508 -17.21 -18.08 -25.51
CA GLU A 508 -16.88 -16.67 -25.68
C GLU A 508 -18.09 -15.76 -25.39
N LYS A 509 -19.32 -16.21 -25.64
CA LYS A 509 -20.53 -15.42 -25.36
C LYS A 509 -20.79 -15.23 -23.86
N LYS A 510 -20.14 -16.01 -23.01
CA LYS A 510 -20.24 -15.93 -21.55
C LYS A 510 -19.08 -15.15 -20.91
N ILE A 511 -18.25 -14.51 -21.74
CA ILE A 511 -17.17 -13.62 -21.32
C ILE A 511 -17.55 -12.19 -21.72
N LEU A 512 -17.68 -11.31 -20.73
CA LEU A 512 -17.84 -9.88 -20.98
C LEU A 512 -16.58 -9.14 -20.56
N VAL A 513 -16.04 -8.27 -21.41
CA VAL A 513 -14.87 -7.44 -21.09
C VAL A 513 -15.31 -5.98 -21.01
N VAL A 514 -14.97 -5.32 -19.90
CA VAL A 514 -15.37 -3.93 -19.59
C VAL A 514 -14.17 -3.11 -19.14
N ASN A 515 -14.31 -1.78 -19.11
CA ASN A 515 -13.21 -0.89 -18.69
C ASN A 515 -13.20 -0.63 -17.18
N THR A 516 -14.34 -0.72 -16.52
CA THR A 516 -14.48 -0.32 -15.10
C THR A 516 -15.31 -1.31 -14.29
N LEU A 517 -15.06 -1.38 -12.99
CA LEU A 517 -15.87 -2.17 -12.05
C LEU A 517 -17.33 -1.68 -11.99
N ASP A 518 -17.58 -0.38 -12.17
CA ASP A 518 -18.94 0.17 -12.24
C ASP A 518 -19.71 -0.37 -13.45
N GLU A 519 -19.02 -0.51 -14.59
CA GLU A 519 -19.57 -1.12 -15.79
C GLU A 519 -19.80 -2.63 -15.58
N ALA A 520 -18.89 -3.32 -14.90
CA ALA A 520 -19.08 -4.73 -14.53
C ALA A 520 -20.32 -4.92 -13.66
N ALA A 521 -20.47 -4.10 -12.60
CA ALA A 521 -21.58 -4.19 -11.66
C ALA A 521 -22.95 -4.00 -12.33
N LYS A 522 -23.05 -3.10 -13.32
CA LYS A 522 -24.28 -2.88 -14.10
C LYS A 522 -24.67 -4.09 -14.97
N ASN A 523 -23.70 -4.90 -15.37
CA ASN A 523 -23.91 -6.06 -16.25
C ASN A 523 -24.09 -7.38 -15.50
N ILE A 524 -24.02 -7.41 -14.16
CA ILE A 524 -24.30 -8.61 -13.36
C ILE A 524 -25.64 -9.28 -13.72
N PRO A 525 -26.76 -8.54 -13.87
CA PRO A 525 -28.06 -9.16 -14.17
C PRO A 525 -28.13 -9.88 -15.53
N VAL A 526 -27.16 -9.68 -16.42
CA VAL A 526 -27.06 -10.39 -17.71
C VAL A 526 -26.68 -11.86 -17.50
N PHE A 527 -25.83 -12.14 -16.50
CA PHE A 527 -25.23 -13.45 -16.29
C PHE A 527 -25.69 -14.16 -15.02
N ALA A 528 -26.16 -13.41 -14.01
CA ALA A 528 -26.60 -13.94 -12.72
C ALA A 528 -28.04 -13.52 -12.39
N SER A 529 -28.74 -14.36 -11.64
CA SER A 529 -30.13 -14.19 -11.20
C SER A 529 -30.31 -14.74 -9.79
N ASN A 530 -31.52 -14.60 -9.22
CA ASN A 530 -31.76 -15.03 -7.84
C ASN A 530 -31.36 -16.50 -7.60
N GLY A 531 -30.65 -16.75 -6.50
CA GLY A 531 -30.10 -18.06 -6.14
C GLY A 531 -28.68 -18.32 -6.65
N ASP A 532 -28.20 -17.53 -7.63
CA ASP A 532 -26.83 -17.64 -8.16
C ASP A 532 -25.80 -17.01 -7.20
N ALA A 533 -24.52 -17.29 -7.49
CA ALA A 533 -23.39 -16.76 -6.74
C ALA A 533 -22.47 -15.90 -7.62
N VAL A 534 -22.01 -14.77 -7.07
CA VAL A 534 -21.14 -13.81 -7.74
C VAL A 534 -19.90 -13.60 -6.88
N LEU A 535 -18.72 -13.80 -7.45
CA LEU A 535 -17.43 -13.51 -6.82
C LEU A 535 -16.85 -12.21 -7.40
N PHE A 536 -16.63 -11.23 -6.54
CA PHE A 536 -15.72 -10.12 -6.84
C PHE A 536 -14.33 -10.53 -6.40
N GLU A 537 -13.46 -10.80 -7.37
CA GLU A 537 -12.09 -11.20 -7.08
C GLU A 537 -11.10 -10.14 -7.57
N ASN A 538 -10.39 -9.57 -6.61
CA ASN A 538 -9.44 -8.47 -6.73
C ASN A 538 -10.07 -7.12 -7.14
N ASP A 539 -9.50 -6.02 -6.64
CA ASP A 539 -9.76 -4.66 -7.08
C ASP A 539 -8.43 -3.93 -7.25
N LEU A 540 -8.17 -3.42 -8.45
CA LEU A 540 -6.90 -2.79 -8.78
C LEU A 540 -6.89 -1.30 -8.42
N PRO A 541 -5.82 -0.79 -7.82
CA PRO A 541 -5.62 0.65 -7.64
C PRO A 541 -5.63 1.40 -8.97
N ASP A 542 -5.95 2.70 -8.90
CA ASP A 542 -6.12 3.61 -10.05
C ASP A 542 -4.91 3.66 -10.98
N ASN A 543 -3.73 3.40 -10.43
CA ASN A 543 -2.47 3.43 -11.14
C ASN A 543 -2.41 2.33 -12.23
N TYR A 544 -3.28 1.33 -12.13
CA TYR A 544 -3.43 0.20 -13.05
C TYR A 544 -4.73 0.25 -13.86
N THR A 545 -5.60 1.24 -13.65
CA THR A 545 -6.81 1.39 -14.46
C THR A 545 -6.42 1.81 -15.88
N GLU A 546 -6.84 1.03 -16.87
CA GLU A 546 -6.67 1.38 -18.28
C GLU A 546 -7.50 2.63 -18.62
N LYS A 547 -6.91 3.54 -19.40
CA LYS A 547 -7.59 4.74 -19.91
C LYS A 547 -8.13 4.53 -21.30
#